data_AF-A0A2G3A6L7-F1
#
_entry.id   AF-A0A2G3A6L7-F1
#
_cell.length_a   1.000
_cell.length_b   1.000
_cell.length_c   1.000
_cell.angle_alpha   90.00
_cell.angle_beta   90.00
_cell.angle_gamma   90.00
#
_symmetry.space_group_name_H-M   'P 1'
#
loop_
_entity.id
_entity.type
_entity.pdbx_description
1 polymer ?
#
loop_
_entity_poly.entity_id
_entity_poly.type
_entity_poly.pdbx_seq_one_letter_code
_entity_poly.pdbx_strand_id
1 'polypeptide(L)' 'MNIYEKKKTKKSVETYKIYTSKVLKRVYPNIDIFSKSMDIINNLINGILRSLLRNILD' A
#
# COMPACT_ATOMS: atom_id res chain seq x y z
N MET A 1 -33.71 -6.48 10.12
CA MET A 1 -32.64 -6.27 11.13
C MET A 1 -31.68 -7.45 10.99
N ASN A 2 -30.42 -7.35 10.56
CA ASN A 2 -29.47 -6.24 10.62
C ASN A 2 -28.52 -6.26 9.41
N ILE A 3 -28.41 -5.13 8.69
CA ILE A 3 -27.58 -4.92 7.49
C ILE A 3 -26.13 -4.58 7.88
N TYR A 4 -25.70 -5.06 9.05
CA TYR A 4 -24.37 -4.82 9.62
C TYR A 4 -23.64 -6.14 9.83
N GLU A 5 -23.51 -6.96 8.79
CA GLU A 5 -22.26 -7.71 8.69
C GLU A 5 -21.16 -6.67 8.49
N LYS A 6 -20.56 -6.23 9.60
CA LYS A 6 -19.29 -5.52 9.58
C LYS A 6 -18.34 -6.43 8.82
N LYS A 7 -18.09 -6.11 7.55
CA LYS A 7 -17.05 -6.73 6.73
C LYS A 7 -15.84 -6.82 7.64
N LYS A 8 -15.46 -8.05 8.03
CA LYS A 8 -14.28 -8.30 8.85
C LYS A 8 -13.17 -7.47 8.25
N THR A 9 -12.79 -6.39 8.93
CA THR A 9 -11.69 -5.54 8.52
C THR A 9 -10.49 -6.47 8.50
N LYS A 10 -10.13 -6.96 7.31
CA LYS A 10 -8.90 -7.73 7.11
C LYS A 10 -7.85 -6.92 7.84
N LYS A 11 -7.22 -7.50 8.88
CA LYS A 11 -6.12 -6.87 9.61
C LYS A 11 -5.29 -6.16 8.55
N SER A 12 -5.21 -4.84 8.66
CA SER A 12 -4.42 -4.03 7.74
C SER A 12 -3.03 -4.60 7.78
N VAL A 13 -2.71 -5.50 6.83
CA VAL A 13 -1.33 -5.87 6.55
C VAL A 13 -0.67 -4.53 6.34
N GLU A 14 0.28 -4.23 7.20
CA GLU A 14 0.94 -2.93 7.29
C GLU A 14 1.66 -2.72 5.96
N THR A 15 0.88 -2.21 5.01
CA THR A 15 1.23 -2.05 3.62
C THR A 15 1.89 -0.70 3.50
N TYR A 16 2.69 -0.50 2.46
CA TYR A 16 3.40 0.76 2.24
C TYR A 16 2.47 1.96 1.99
N LYS A 17 1.14 1.81 2.12
CA LYS A 17 0.12 2.85 1.91
C LYS A 17 0.36 4.12 2.72
N ILE A 18 0.72 4.00 4.00
CA ILE A 18 1.00 5.18 4.84
C ILE A 18 2.22 5.93 4.30
N TYR A 19 3.28 5.22 3.93
CA TYR A 19 4.51 5.80 3.39
C TYR A 19 4.29 6.42 2.01
N THR A 20 3.63 5.70 1.11
CA THR A 20 3.25 6.18 -0.22
C THR A 20 2.44 7.47 -0.12
N SER A 21 1.39 7.51 0.71
CA SER A 21 0.60 8.72 0.93
C SER A 21 1.42 9.87 1.53
N LYS A 22 2.31 9.61 2.49
CA LYS A 22 3.17 10.64 3.09
C LYS A 22 4.14 11.25 2.08
N VAL A 23 4.79 10.42 1.26
CA VAL A 23 5.75 10.88 0.24
C VAL A 23 5.03 11.67 -0.85
N LEU A 24 3.89 11.16 -1.35
CA LEU A 24 3.13 11.85 -2.40
C LEU A 24 2.60 13.20 -1.92
N LYS A 25 2.06 13.30 -0.71
CA LYS A 25 1.60 14.59 -0.15
C LYS A 25 2.73 15.60 0.04
N ARG A 26 3.98 15.15 0.24
CA ARG A 26 5.14 16.04 0.36
C ARG A 26 5.51 16.69 -0.99
N VAL A 27 5.29 15.99 -2.10
CA VAL A 27 5.62 16.49 -3.45
C VAL A 27 4.40 17.15 -4.11
N TYR A 28 3.21 16.61 -3.86
CA TYR A 28 1.93 17.05 -4.42
C TYR A 28 0.86 17.15 -3.32
N PRO A 29 0.81 18.27 -2.57
CA PRO A 29 -0.07 18.42 -1.41
C PRO A 29 -1.57 18.32 -1.72
N ASN A 30 -1.96 18.65 -2.96
CA ASN A 30 -3.35 18.78 -3.39
C ASN A 30 -3.85 17.57 -4.22
N ILE A 31 -3.06 16.49 -4.31
CA ILE A 31 -3.42 15.29 -5.07
C ILE A 31 -3.82 14.17 -4.13
N ASP A 32 -4.96 13.55 -4.42
CA ASP A 32 -5.41 12.31 -3.80
C ASP A 32 -5.10 11.10 -4.69
N ILE A 33 -4.94 9.93 -4.04
CA ILE A 33 -4.58 8.68 -4.70
C ILE A 33 -5.73 7.70 -4.60
N PHE A 34 -6.14 7.16 -5.74
CA PHE A 34 -7.12 6.10 -5.80
C PHE A 34 -6.60 4.81 -5.16
N SER A 35 -7.48 4.09 -4.47
CA SER A 35 -7.16 2.81 -3.81
C SER A 35 -6.55 1.79 -4.77
N LYS A 36 -7.05 1.71 -6.02
CA LYS A 36 -6.52 0.83 -7.06
C LYS A 36 -5.06 1.15 -7.41
N SER A 37 -4.72 2.43 -7.51
CA SER A 37 -3.34 2.89 -7.74
C SER A 37 -2.44 2.52 -6.57
N MET A 38 -2.96 2.62 -5.35
CA MET A 38 -2.22 2.24 -4.15
C MET A 38 -1.89 0.75 -4.11
N ASP A 39 -2.79 -0.12 -4.56
CA ASP A 39 -2.54 -1.56 -4.63
C ASP A 39 -1.48 -1.90 -5.70
N ILE A 40 -1.47 -1.18 -6.84
CA ILE A 40 -0.43 -1.30 -7.87
C ILE A 40 0.94 -0.91 -7.30
N ILE A 41 1.03 0.24 -6.62
CA ILE A 41 2.28 0.73 -6.00
C ILE A 41 2.78 -0.25 -4.95
N ASN A 42 1.88 -0.80 -4.13
CA ASN A 42 2.25 -1.79 -3.12
C ASN A 42 2.86 -3.06 -3.75
N ASN A 43 2.29 -3.54 -4.85
CA ASN A 43 2.83 -4.69 -5.58
C ASN A 43 4.19 -4.39 -6.23
N LEU A 44 4.36 -3.18 -6.76
CA LEU A 44 5.63 -2.71 -7.32
C LEU A 44 6.74 -2.69 -6.25
N ILE A 45 6.48 -2.05 -5.10
CA ILE A 45 7.44 -1.98 -3.99
C ILE A 45 7.85 -3.38 -3.54
N ASN A 46 6.88 -4.28 -3.38
CA ASN A 46 7.15 -5.66 -3.02
C ASN A 46 8.00 -6.39 -4.08
N GLY A 47 7.80 -6.11 -5.37
CA GLY A 47 8.61 -6.66 -6.46
C GLY A 47 10.07 -6.22 -6.37
N ILE A 48 10.31 -4.92 -6.19
CA ILE A 48 11.65 -4.34 -6.06
C ILE A 48 12.35 -4.91 -4.81
N LEU A 49 11.67 -4.91 -3.66
CA LEU A 49 12.25 -5.42 -2.41
C LEU A 49 12.64 -6.89 -2.51
N ARG A 50 11.80 -7.73 -3.12
CA ARG A 50 12.15 -9.14 -3.35
C ARG A 50 13.39 -9.29 -4.22
N SER A 51 13.49 -8.49 -5.29
CA SER A 51 14.68 -8.51 -6.15
C SER A 51 15.94 -8.11 -5.38
N LEU A 52 15.87 -7.06 -4.57
CA LEU A 52 17.00 -6.60 -3.75
C LEU A 52 17.40 -7.64 -2.69
N LEU A 53 16.41 -8.19 -1.97
CA LEU A 53 16.64 -9.22 -0.96
C LEU A 53 17.29 -10.47 -1.55
N ARG A 54 16.82 -10.91 -2.72
CA ARG A 54 17.41 -12.05 -3.42
C ARG A 54 18.89 -11.82 -3.71
N ASN A 55 19.23 -10.66 -4.27
CA ASN A 55 20.61 -10.31 -4.59
C ASN A 55 21.56 -10.20 -3.37
N ILE A 56 21.02 -10.04 -2.15
CA ILE A 56 21.80 -9.96 -0.90
C ILE A 56 21.95 -11.35 -0.25
N LEU A 57 21.00 -12.26 -0.49
CA LEU A 57 20.99 -13.61 0.06
C LEU A 57 21.73 -14.62 -0.81
N ASP A 58 21.91 -14.32 -2.11
CA ASP A 58 22.78 -15.02 -3.05
C ASP A 58 24.26 -14.62 -2.86
#